data_AF-R9H5G9-F1
#
_entry.id   AF-R9H5G9-F1
#
_cell.length_a   1.000
_cell.length_b   1.000
_cell.length_c   1.000
_cell.angle_alpha   90.00
_cell.angle_beta   90.00
_cell.angle_gamma   90.00
#
_symmetry.space_group_name_H-M   'P 1'
#
loop_
_entity.id
_entity.type
_entity.pdbx_description
1 polymer ?
#
loop_
_entity_poly.entity_id
_entity_poly.type
_entity_poly.pdbx_seq_one_letter_code
_entity_poly.pdbx_strand_id
1 'polypeptide(L)'
;MIKNSIFCVAVALSMTACTSTDLIEEGLESGAAIGFSTNITRALANDNFNKFMVYGGYTPKDVSDYHTVFSGVEVSKDADKWTYEGASKYWVKDAAYKFYAYSCENVALTKGTPEFATTGPDAGTFKITDFVCNKDHQHDLIYAESGAITGKETGNTAVSFSFKHLLSRVKASFKSGFDPDFTIEISEVELHNVYDKADFSSKSGGWSNQTRTIEYNLADSKWTMVPLNIGGTDNVIQAAKPADGDTEAVAAKELTTQAGYVLPMTYASNNVTLRFKISVKQGADVIKTDYVQGNIQPTWAIATSYTYNITVNGSAAGVEKIEFSVDASNGIEDWTETPGTDFNIGS
;
A
#
# COMPACT_ATOMS: atom_id res chain seq x y z
N MET A 1 -25.19 72.43 -13.09
CA MET A 1 -25.35 70.99 -12.74
C MET A 1 -23.99 70.35 -12.95
N ILE A 2 -23.26 69.68 -12.05
CA ILE A 2 -23.32 69.29 -10.62
C ILE A 2 -21.81 69.20 -10.23
N LYS A 3 -21.28 70.13 -9.43
CA LYS A 3 -20.85 70.02 -8.00
C LYS A 3 -19.89 68.88 -7.62
N ASN A 4 -18.72 69.31 -7.10
CA ASN A 4 -17.67 68.60 -6.35
C ASN A 4 -18.16 67.51 -5.38
N SER A 5 -17.31 66.48 -5.19
CA SER A 5 -16.87 66.04 -3.85
C SER A 5 -15.57 65.23 -3.91
N ILE A 6 -14.63 65.62 -3.04
CA ILE A 6 -13.39 64.93 -2.65
C ILE A 6 -13.72 64.09 -1.39
N PHE A 7 -13.20 62.85 -1.27
CA PHE A 7 -12.32 62.36 -0.15
C PHE A 7 -12.35 60.84 0.09
N CYS A 8 -11.17 60.37 0.53
CA CYS A 8 -10.84 59.25 1.42
C CYS A 8 -10.35 57.91 0.82
N VAL A 9 -9.05 57.71 1.12
CA VAL A 9 -8.18 56.54 1.04
C VAL A 9 -8.73 55.33 1.78
N ALA A 10 -8.54 54.14 1.21
CA ALA A 10 -8.35 52.91 1.97
C ALA A 10 -7.11 52.19 1.41
N VAL A 11 -6.04 52.19 2.20
CA VAL A 11 -4.86 51.34 2.02
C VAL A 11 -5.31 49.90 2.30
N ALA A 12 -5.33 49.06 1.28
CA ALA A 12 -5.40 47.62 1.46
C ALA A 12 -3.98 47.07 1.31
N LEU A 13 -3.44 46.61 2.44
CA LEU A 13 -2.13 46.02 2.61
C LEU A 13 -1.91 44.90 1.59
N SER A 14 -0.82 45.01 0.83
CA SER A 14 -0.22 43.90 0.10
C SER A 14 0.12 42.78 1.08
N MET A 15 -0.67 41.72 1.12
CA MET A 15 -0.23 40.45 1.70
C MET A 15 0.45 39.64 0.61
N THR A 16 1.65 40.11 0.23
CA THR A 16 2.68 39.21 -0.27
C THR A 16 3.01 38.31 0.91
N ALA A 17 2.45 37.10 0.93
CA ALA A 17 2.93 36.07 1.83
C ALA A 17 4.33 35.69 1.33
N CYS A 18 5.34 36.42 1.81
CA CYS A 18 6.70 35.96 1.84
C CYS A 18 6.71 34.66 2.66
N THR A 19 6.64 33.51 1.99
CA THR A 19 7.41 32.38 2.50
C THR A 19 8.86 32.79 2.28
N SER A 20 9.60 32.96 3.38
CA SER A 20 11.02 33.25 3.33
C SER A 20 11.71 32.15 2.53
N THR A 21 11.92 32.37 1.24
CA THR A 21 13.02 31.74 0.53
C THR A 21 14.25 32.45 1.04
N ASP A 22 14.79 31.96 2.16
CA ASP A 22 16.18 32.25 2.50
C ASP A 22 17.01 31.68 1.35
N LEU A 23 17.30 32.57 0.39
CA LEU A 23 18.36 32.40 -0.57
C LEU A 23 19.63 32.33 0.29
N ILE A 24 20.17 31.12 0.44
CA ILE A 24 21.49 30.93 1.03
C ILE A 24 22.44 31.75 0.15
N GLU A 25 22.92 32.86 0.71
CA GLU A 25 23.86 33.77 0.09
C GLU A 25 25.12 32.98 -0.28
N GLU A 26 25.49 33.03 -1.57
CA GLU A 26 26.67 32.36 -2.12
C GLU A 26 27.93 32.85 -1.40
N GLY A 27 28.45 32.00 -0.51
CA GLY A 27 29.65 32.27 0.27
C GLY A 27 30.36 30.99 0.68
N LEU A 28 31.35 30.61 -0.14
CA LEU A 28 32.51 29.77 0.14
C LEU A 28 32.33 28.25 0.29
N GLU A 29 32.91 27.57 -0.70
CA GLU A 29 33.76 26.37 -0.65
C GLU A 29 33.34 25.18 0.23
N SER A 30 33.00 24.10 -0.49
CA SER A 30 32.86 22.73 -0.02
C SER A 30 31.53 22.39 0.67
N GLY A 31 30.60 21.88 -0.14
CA GLY A 31 29.43 21.14 0.31
C GLY A 31 28.85 20.40 -0.88
N ALA A 32 28.91 19.06 -0.91
CA ALA A 32 28.24 18.29 -1.95
C ALA A 32 26.72 18.57 -1.87
N ALA A 33 26.05 18.78 -3.00
CA ALA A 33 24.59 18.89 -3.01
C ALA A 33 23.96 17.63 -2.38
N ILE A 34 22.85 17.80 -1.66
CA ILE A 34 22.07 16.69 -1.12
C ILE A 34 21.52 15.90 -2.31
N GLY A 35 21.91 14.62 -2.40
CA GLY A 35 21.40 13.66 -3.37
C GLY A 35 20.85 12.42 -2.69
N PHE A 36 20.27 11.51 -3.46
CA PHE A 36 19.57 10.33 -2.95
C PHE A 36 20.11 9.02 -3.53
N SER A 37 19.94 7.96 -2.76
CA SER A 37 20.22 6.58 -3.16
C SER A 37 19.18 5.66 -2.53
N THR A 38 18.96 4.50 -3.13
CA THR A 38 17.91 3.57 -2.69
C THR A 38 18.46 2.15 -2.65
N ASN A 39 18.21 1.44 -1.56
CA ASN A 39 18.49 0.01 -1.43
C ASN A 39 17.18 -0.77 -1.62
N ILE A 40 16.75 -0.91 -2.87
CA ILE A 40 15.53 -1.65 -3.23
C ILE A 40 15.91 -3.13 -3.34
N THR A 41 15.28 -4.00 -2.56
CA THR A 41 15.40 -5.45 -2.74
C THR A 41 14.56 -5.87 -3.95
N ARG A 42 14.89 -6.99 -4.62
CA ARG A 42 14.06 -7.55 -5.73
C ARG A 42 12.59 -7.72 -5.35
N ALA A 43 12.36 -7.92 -4.06
CA ALA A 43 11.08 -8.06 -3.46
C ALA A 43 10.27 -6.72 -3.59
N LEU A 44 10.89 -5.58 -3.28
CA LEU A 44 10.31 -4.23 -3.40
C LEU A 44 10.28 -3.69 -4.84
N ALA A 45 11.05 -4.32 -5.73
CA ALA A 45 11.12 -3.93 -7.12
C ALA A 45 9.84 -4.38 -7.84
N ASN A 46 8.86 -3.48 -7.95
CA ASN A 46 8.18 -3.42 -9.24
C ASN A 46 9.26 -3.05 -10.26
N ASP A 47 9.36 -3.75 -11.41
CA ASP A 47 10.44 -3.57 -12.39
C ASP A 47 10.61 -2.09 -12.87
N ASN A 48 9.63 -1.25 -12.53
CA ASN A 48 9.53 0.16 -12.86
C ASN A 48 9.72 1.13 -11.68
N PHE A 49 10.25 0.74 -10.51
CA PHE A 49 10.49 1.70 -9.42
C PHE A 49 11.53 2.76 -9.84
N ASN A 50 11.05 3.96 -10.14
CA ASN A 50 11.83 5.05 -10.72
C ASN A 50 11.44 6.43 -10.21
N LYS A 51 10.46 6.54 -9.30
CA LYS A 51 10.07 7.81 -8.66
C LYS A 51 9.63 7.64 -7.22
N PHE A 52 9.95 8.65 -6.41
CA PHE A 52 9.43 8.81 -5.05
C PHE A 52 9.35 10.28 -4.67
N MET A 53 8.58 10.59 -3.63
CA MET A 53 8.41 11.94 -3.08
C MET A 53 9.21 12.07 -1.80
N VAL A 54 9.95 13.18 -1.64
CA VAL A 54 10.81 13.44 -0.48
C VAL A 54 10.29 14.58 0.38
N TYR A 55 10.37 14.36 1.68
CA TYR A 55 10.10 15.32 2.74
C TYR A 55 11.27 15.33 3.71
N GLY A 56 11.44 16.44 4.42
CA GLY A 56 12.34 16.51 5.57
C GLY A 56 13.19 17.76 5.58
N GLY A 57 14.10 17.79 6.54
CA GLY A 57 14.97 18.93 6.74
C GLY A 57 15.94 18.74 7.88
N TYR A 58 16.23 19.82 8.61
CA TYR A 58 17.25 19.80 9.65
C TYR A 58 16.95 20.72 10.83
N THR A 59 17.62 20.42 11.94
CA THR A 59 17.75 21.29 13.09
C THR A 59 19.22 21.73 13.21
N PRO A 60 19.52 23.04 13.20
CA PRO A 60 20.87 23.56 13.46
C PRO A 60 21.38 23.10 14.83
N LYS A 61 22.70 22.98 14.99
CA LYS A 61 23.34 22.46 16.22
C LYS A 61 22.87 23.16 17.50
N ASP A 62 22.74 24.48 17.44
CA ASP A 62 22.53 25.33 18.62
C ASP A 62 21.12 25.97 18.67
N VAL A 63 20.20 25.52 17.81
CA VAL A 63 18.83 26.07 17.70
C VAL A 63 17.84 24.92 17.75
N SER A 64 16.68 25.13 18.37
CA SER A 64 15.60 24.12 18.42
C SER A 64 14.71 24.09 17.18
N ASP A 65 14.77 25.13 16.35
CA ASP A 65 13.86 25.33 15.23
C ASP A 65 14.15 24.35 14.10
N TYR A 66 13.09 23.78 13.55
CA TYR A 66 13.19 22.83 12.46
C TYR A 66 13.06 23.55 11.12
N HIS A 67 14.09 23.42 10.27
CA HIS A 67 14.13 24.00 8.94
C HIS A 67 13.74 22.95 7.90
N THR A 68 12.79 23.28 7.03
CA THR A 68 12.39 22.40 5.92
C THR A 68 13.37 22.52 4.76
N VAL A 69 13.77 21.37 4.20
CA VAL A 69 14.61 21.32 2.98
C VAL A 69 13.79 20.82 1.80
N PHE A 70 13.02 19.75 2.00
CA PHE A 70 12.14 19.16 1.00
C PHE A 70 10.73 19.07 1.57
N SER A 71 9.74 19.44 0.75
CA SER A 71 8.31 19.30 1.05
C SER A 71 7.61 18.83 -0.22
N GLY A 72 7.48 17.51 -0.37
CA GLY A 72 6.85 16.91 -1.55
C GLY A 72 7.66 17.05 -2.82
N VAL A 73 8.99 16.94 -2.75
CA VAL A 73 9.84 17.02 -3.94
C VAL A 73 9.93 15.66 -4.61
N GLU A 74 9.57 15.60 -5.89
CA GLU A 74 9.73 14.41 -6.71
C GLU A 74 11.21 14.16 -6.98
N VAL A 75 11.65 12.94 -6.67
CA VAL A 75 12.96 12.42 -7.03
C VAL A 75 12.74 11.30 -8.04
N SER A 76 13.33 11.46 -9.21
CA SER A 76 13.23 10.54 -10.34
C SER A 76 14.56 9.88 -10.64
N LYS A 77 14.51 8.66 -11.18
CA LYS A 77 15.68 7.93 -11.65
C LYS A 77 16.04 8.38 -13.05
N ASP A 78 17.22 8.94 -13.21
CA ASP A 78 17.85 9.26 -14.50
C ASP A 78 19.09 8.36 -14.67
N ALA A 79 19.04 7.44 -15.62
CA ALA A 79 19.95 6.31 -15.75
C ALA A 79 20.13 5.56 -14.40
N ASP A 80 21.31 5.65 -13.78
CA ASP A 80 21.64 5.00 -12.51
C ASP A 80 21.69 5.98 -11.33
N LYS A 81 21.20 7.22 -11.50
CA LYS A 81 21.25 8.27 -10.49
C LYS A 81 19.85 8.79 -10.16
N TRP A 82 19.65 9.14 -8.89
CA TRP A 82 18.44 9.81 -8.45
C TRP A 82 18.63 11.32 -8.50
N THR A 83 17.73 12.00 -9.18
CA THR A 83 17.77 13.45 -9.42
C THR A 83 16.44 14.09 -9.04
N TYR A 84 16.45 15.40 -8.77
CA TYR A 84 15.25 16.21 -8.54
C TYR A 84 15.41 17.53 -9.27
N GLU A 85 14.27 18.14 -9.62
CA GLU A 85 14.26 19.45 -10.26
C GLU A 85 14.37 20.59 -9.24
N GLY A 86 14.85 21.75 -9.71
CA GLY A 86 14.97 22.96 -8.91
C GLY A 86 16.37 23.23 -8.37
N ALA A 87 16.48 24.21 -7.47
CA ALA A 87 17.76 24.63 -6.90
C ALA A 87 18.34 23.53 -6.00
N SER A 88 19.64 23.24 -6.19
CA SER A 88 20.39 22.30 -5.35
C SER A 88 20.30 22.69 -3.88
N LYS A 89 20.09 21.68 -3.03
CA LYS A 89 20.06 21.84 -1.57
C LYS A 89 21.39 21.38 -0.99
N TYR A 90 21.89 22.08 0.02
CA TYR A 90 23.24 21.85 0.56
C TYR A 90 23.19 21.46 2.05
N TRP A 91 24.24 20.76 2.49
CA TRP A 91 24.42 20.39 3.89
C TRP A 91 24.90 21.59 4.71
N VAL A 92 24.34 21.76 5.90
CA VAL A 92 24.79 22.68 6.93
C VAL A 92 25.65 21.90 7.92
N LYS A 93 26.88 22.36 8.14
CA LYS A 93 27.83 21.75 9.09
C LYS A 93 27.19 21.63 10.47
N ASP A 94 27.37 20.47 11.09
CA ASP A 94 26.87 20.12 12.43
C ASP A 94 25.33 20.12 12.60
N ALA A 95 24.55 20.41 11.56
CA ALA A 95 23.11 20.32 11.61
C ALA A 95 22.64 18.85 11.60
N ALA A 96 21.58 18.57 12.35
CA ALA A 96 20.96 17.25 12.43
C ALA A 96 19.83 17.14 11.39
N TYR A 97 19.99 16.24 10.43
CA TYR A 97 19.05 16.02 9.34
C TYR A 97 18.19 14.76 9.55
N LYS A 98 16.96 14.84 9.05
CA LYS A 98 16.05 13.70 8.92
C LYS A 98 15.23 13.86 7.66
N PHE A 99 15.17 12.79 6.85
CA PHE A 99 14.41 12.75 5.62
C PHE A 99 13.46 11.56 5.59
N TYR A 100 12.38 11.73 4.85
CA TYR A 100 11.33 10.77 4.64
C TYR A 100 11.02 10.69 3.15
N ALA A 101 10.68 9.51 2.69
CA ALA A 101 10.25 9.31 1.33
C ALA A 101 9.07 8.34 1.27
N TYR A 102 8.20 8.54 0.29
CA TYR A 102 7.19 7.55 -0.07
C TYR A 102 7.09 7.42 -1.58
N SER A 103 6.56 6.29 -2.03
CA SER A 103 6.10 6.12 -3.41
C SER A 103 4.80 5.32 -3.41
N CYS A 104 3.86 5.74 -4.24
CA CYS A 104 2.62 5.02 -4.50
C CYS A 104 2.67 4.64 -5.98
N GLU A 105 3.43 3.60 -6.31
CA GLU A 105 3.70 3.17 -7.70
C GLU A 105 4.23 4.29 -8.62
N ASN A 106 5.24 5.05 -8.14
CA ASN A 106 5.89 6.14 -8.88
C ASN A 106 5.02 7.38 -9.14
N VAL A 107 3.86 7.50 -8.50
CA VAL A 107 3.02 8.70 -8.57
C VAL A 107 2.84 9.36 -7.20
N ALA A 108 2.55 10.66 -7.23
CA ALA A 108 2.10 11.37 -6.03
C ALA A 108 0.77 10.79 -5.52
N LEU A 109 0.51 10.91 -4.22
CA LEU A 109 -0.76 10.47 -3.65
C LEU A 109 -1.91 11.29 -4.21
N THR A 110 -2.88 10.61 -4.82
CA THR A 110 -4.16 11.20 -5.24
C THR A 110 -5.24 11.05 -4.16
N LYS A 111 -4.98 10.22 -3.15
CA LYS A 111 -5.84 9.96 -1.99
C LYS A 111 -4.97 9.96 -0.72
N GLY A 112 -5.27 10.87 0.20
CA GLY A 112 -4.48 11.13 1.39
C GLY A 112 -3.56 12.33 1.24
N THR A 113 -3.20 12.95 2.36
CA THR A 113 -2.43 14.19 2.43
C THR A 113 -1.10 13.92 3.13
N PRO A 114 0.01 13.82 2.39
CA PRO A 114 1.34 13.73 2.98
C PRO A 114 1.75 15.09 3.58
N GLU A 115 2.19 15.06 4.82
CA GLU A 115 2.63 16.24 5.56
C GLU A 115 3.94 15.96 6.28
N PHE A 116 4.78 16.98 6.35
CA PHE A 116 5.96 16.99 7.18
C PHE A 116 5.85 18.08 8.24
N ALA A 117 5.80 17.67 9.50
CA ALA A 117 5.61 18.58 10.61
C ALA A 117 6.90 19.32 10.94
N THR A 118 6.83 20.65 11.01
CA THR A 118 7.99 21.54 11.27
C THR A 118 7.94 22.20 12.63
N THR A 119 6.82 22.08 13.34
CA THR A 119 6.60 22.73 14.64
C THR A 119 5.86 21.82 15.61
N GLY A 120 5.90 22.19 16.89
CA GLY A 120 5.20 21.47 17.95
C GLY A 120 5.80 20.11 18.30
N PRO A 121 5.06 19.26 19.03
CA PRO A 121 5.56 17.98 19.55
C PRO A 121 5.82 16.92 18.48
N ASP A 122 5.45 17.20 17.23
CA ASP A 122 5.63 16.32 16.07
C ASP A 122 6.65 16.89 15.08
N ALA A 123 7.32 18.01 15.39
CA ALA A 123 8.36 18.57 14.53
C ALA A 123 9.41 17.50 14.17
N GLY A 124 9.76 17.43 12.89
CA GLY A 124 10.69 16.42 12.38
C GLY A 124 10.05 15.08 12.01
N THR A 125 8.71 14.97 12.02
CA THR A 125 8.00 13.72 11.69
C THR A 125 7.15 13.85 10.42
N PHE A 126 6.93 12.72 9.75
CA PHE A 126 6.15 12.61 8.53
C PHE A 126 4.82 11.91 8.81
N LYS A 127 3.75 12.37 8.15
CA LYS A 127 2.41 11.80 8.27
C LYS A 127 1.75 11.72 6.90
N ILE A 128 0.81 10.80 6.77
CA ILE A 128 -0.18 10.80 5.69
C ILE A 128 -1.55 10.72 6.35
N THR A 129 -2.38 11.74 6.18
CA THR A 129 -3.75 11.76 6.71
C THR A 129 -4.77 11.40 5.64
N ASP A 130 -5.88 10.77 6.03
CA ASP A 130 -6.98 10.40 5.14
C ASP A 130 -6.53 9.57 3.90
N PHE A 131 -5.50 8.73 4.04
CA PHE A 131 -5.11 7.82 2.97
C PHE A 131 -6.23 6.81 2.70
N VAL A 132 -6.54 6.56 1.43
CA VAL A 132 -7.60 5.63 1.03
C VAL A 132 -7.02 4.48 0.21
N CYS A 133 -7.32 3.25 0.59
CA CYS A 133 -6.96 2.02 -0.12
C CYS A 133 -8.21 1.19 -0.41
N ASN A 134 -8.82 1.42 -1.56
CA ASN A 134 -10.07 0.76 -1.98
C ASN A 134 -9.99 0.34 -3.46
N LYS A 135 -11.08 -0.15 -4.03
CA LYS A 135 -11.17 -0.59 -5.43
C LYS A 135 -10.68 0.43 -6.48
N ASP A 136 -10.76 1.73 -6.19
CA ASP A 136 -10.37 2.80 -7.12
C ASP A 136 -8.95 3.33 -6.81
N HIS A 137 -8.30 2.80 -5.78
CA HIS A 137 -6.94 3.13 -5.35
C HIS A 137 -6.24 1.88 -4.79
N GLN A 138 -6.00 0.90 -5.66
CA GLN A 138 -5.27 -0.33 -5.35
C GLN A 138 -3.80 -0.19 -5.79
N HIS A 139 -3.03 0.53 -5.00
CA HIS A 139 -1.61 0.78 -5.26
C HIS A 139 -0.76 0.36 -4.08
N ASP A 140 0.43 -0.12 -4.37
CA ASP A 140 1.43 -0.39 -3.34
C ASP A 140 2.02 0.91 -2.78
N LEU A 141 1.67 1.23 -1.54
CA LEU A 141 2.28 2.34 -0.81
C LEU A 141 3.53 1.87 -0.08
N ILE A 142 4.68 2.36 -0.52
CA ILE A 142 5.98 2.15 0.13
C ILE A 142 6.50 3.43 0.77
N TYR A 143 7.24 3.26 1.86
CA TYR A 143 7.77 4.35 2.68
C TYR A 143 9.19 4.05 3.15
N ALA A 144 10.00 5.10 3.30
CA ALA A 144 11.33 5.05 3.87
C ALA A 144 11.56 6.26 4.78
N GLU A 145 12.44 6.08 5.76
CA GLU A 145 13.04 7.17 6.52
C GLU A 145 14.55 7.05 6.49
N SER A 146 15.24 8.18 6.56
CA SER A 146 16.68 8.19 6.74
C SER A 146 17.05 7.81 8.18
N GLY A 147 18.27 7.34 8.39
CA GLY A 147 18.90 7.40 9.71
C GLY A 147 19.08 8.84 10.19
N ALA A 148 19.57 9.01 11.42
CA ALA A 148 20.06 10.30 11.88
C ALA A 148 21.31 10.69 11.08
N ILE A 149 21.33 11.88 10.51
CA ILE A 149 22.45 12.37 9.70
C ILE A 149 22.97 13.66 10.32
N THR A 150 24.28 13.77 10.49
CA THR A 150 24.94 15.03 10.85
C THR A 150 25.63 15.60 9.63
N GLY A 151 25.27 16.81 9.24
CA GLY A 151 25.90 17.51 8.12
C GLY A 151 27.39 17.74 8.38
N LYS A 152 28.22 17.39 7.39
CA LYS A 152 29.66 17.63 7.42
C LYS A 152 30.00 18.83 6.55
N GLU A 153 31.15 19.44 6.80
CA GLU A 153 31.73 20.44 5.89
C GLU A 153 32.10 19.79 4.56
N THR A 154 32.76 18.63 4.57
CA THR A 154 33.13 17.90 3.36
C THR A 154 32.84 16.41 3.49
N GLY A 155 32.72 15.70 2.35
CA GLY A 155 32.51 14.25 2.35
C GLY A 155 31.13 13.77 2.81
N ASN A 156 30.09 14.59 2.62
CA ASN A 156 28.71 14.12 2.76
C ASN A 156 28.40 13.07 1.69
N THR A 157 27.55 12.11 2.04
CA THR A 157 27.09 11.05 1.14
C THR A 157 25.63 11.27 0.77
N ALA A 158 25.18 10.62 -0.31
CA ALA A 158 23.77 10.64 -0.67
C ALA A 158 22.91 10.05 0.46
N VAL A 159 21.73 10.61 0.67
CA VAL A 159 20.74 10.08 1.61
C VAL A 159 20.27 8.73 1.08
N SER A 160 20.53 7.68 1.84
CA SER A 160 20.13 6.32 1.50
C SER A 160 18.76 5.99 2.08
N PHE A 161 17.82 5.59 1.21
CA PHE A 161 16.50 5.09 1.60
C PHE A 161 16.38 3.58 1.43
N SER A 162 15.81 2.93 2.45
CA SER A 162 15.39 1.54 2.40
C SER A 162 13.88 1.50 2.53
N PHE A 163 13.19 1.35 1.40
CA PHE A 163 11.73 1.35 1.34
C PHE A 163 11.14 0.10 1.97
N LYS A 164 9.94 0.24 2.54
CA LYS A 164 9.14 -0.84 3.12
C LYS A 164 7.68 -0.63 2.73
N HIS A 165 6.94 -1.72 2.57
CA HIS A 165 5.50 -1.67 2.36
C HIS A 165 4.79 -1.13 3.59
N LEU A 166 3.83 -0.24 3.39
CA LEU A 166 2.93 0.21 4.44
C LEU A 166 1.63 -0.59 4.48
N LEU A 167 1.27 -1.30 3.41
CA LEU A 167 0.03 -2.05 3.31
C LEU A 167 0.24 -3.55 3.56
N SER A 168 -0.87 -4.27 3.67
CA SER A 168 -0.87 -5.72 3.62
C SER A 168 -1.31 -6.18 2.23
N ARG A 169 -0.75 -7.29 1.78
CA ARG A 169 -1.08 -7.91 0.50
C ARG A 169 -1.99 -9.10 0.74
N VAL A 170 -3.07 -9.24 -0.02
CA VAL A 170 -4.04 -10.34 0.14
C VAL A 170 -4.31 -11.02 -1.20
N LYS A 171 -4.37 -12.34 -1.18
CA LYS A 171 -4.76 -13.20 -2.31
C LYS A 171 -5.81 -14.22 -1.88
N ALA A 172 -6.52 -14.75 -2.86
CA ALA A 172 -7.35 -15.93 -2.71
C ALA A 172 -6.80 -17.06 -3.60
N SER A 173 -6.68 -18.26 -3.04
CA SER A 173 -6.33 -19.48 -3.77
C SER A 173 -7.48 -20.46 -3.72
N PHE A 174 -7.91 -20.96 -4.87
CA PHE A 174 -9.09 -21.80 -5.03
C PHE A 174 -8.69 -23.18 -5.54
N LYS A 175 -9.29 -24.20 -4.92
CA LYS A 175 -9.27 -25.57 -5.41
C LYS A 175 -10.67 -26.17 -5.42
N SER A 176 -10.89 -27.12 -6.33
CA SER A 176 -12.17 -27.82 -6.40
C SER A 176 -12.24 -28.93 -5.36
N GLY A 177 -13.34 -28.98 -4.61
CA GLY A 177 -13.77 -30.11 -3.79
C GLY A 177 -14.93 -30.88 -4.41
N PHE A 178 -15.27 -30.63 -5.68
CA PHE A 178 -16.21 -31.45 -6.44
C PHE A 178 -15.54 -32.72 -6.97
N ASP A 179 -16.38 -33.65 -7.44
CA ASP A 179 -15.91 -34.79 -8.22
C ASP A 179 -15.13 -34.30 -9.47
N PRO A 180 -14.09 -35.03 -9.93
CA PRO A 180 -13.26 -34.61 -11.06
C PRO A 180 -13.99 -34.39 -12.38
N ASP A 181 -15.22 -34.89 -12.52
CA ASP A 181 -16.07 -34.65 -13.71
C ASP A 181 -16.67 -33.23 -13.77
N PHE A 182 -16.50 -32.43 -12.70
CA PHE A 182 -16.95 -31.03 -12.65
C PHE A 182 -15.80 -30.05 -12.85
N THR A 183 -16.09 -28.97 -13.55
CA THR A 183 -15.24 -27.78 -13.64
C THR A 183 -15.95 -26.58 -13.06
N ILE A 184 -15.20 -25.65 -12.47
CA ILE A 184 -15.77 -24.47 -11.82
C ILE A 184 -15.04 -23.23 -12.34
N GLU A 185 -15.76 -22.35 -12.99
CA GLU A 185 -15.26 -21.01 -13.33
C GLU A 185 -15.45 -20.08 -12.14
N ILE A 186 -14.38 -19.40 -11.73
CA ILE A 186 -14.40 -18.40 -10.66
C ILE A 186 -14.33 -17.01 -11.28
N SER A 187 -15.09 -16.06 -10.75
CA SER A 187 -14.98 -14.65 -11.15
C SER A 187 -15.42 -13.72 -10.02
N GLU A 188 -15.23 -12.41 -10.20
CA GLU A 188 -15.72 -11.38 -9.27
C GLU A 188 -15.31 -11.64 -7.81
N VAL A 189 -14.03 -11.99 -7.58
CA VAL A 189 -13.50 -12.24 -6.25
C VAL A 189 -13.23 -10.92 -5.55
N GLU A 190 -13.86 -10.70 -4.40
CA GLU A 190 -13.94 -9.41 -3.72
C GLU A 190 -13.90 -9.58 -2.20
N LEU A 191 -13.21 -8.66 -1.53
CA LEU A 191 -13.31 -8.44 -0.09
C LEU A 191 -14.23 -7.26 0.16
N HIS A 192 -15.30 -7.47 0.93
CA HIS A 192 -16.27 -6.44 1.30
C HIS A 192 -16.10 -6.04 2.76
N ASN A 193 -16.57 -4.83 3.07
CA ASN A 193 -16.60 -4.28 4.41
C ASN A 193 -15.21 -4.15 5.06
N VAL A 194 -14.19 -3.89 4.26
CA VAL A 194 -12.82 -3.63 4.72
C VAL A 194 -12.64 -2.18 5.19
N TYR A 195 -11.84 -1.95 6.22
CA TYR A 195 -11.33 -0.60 6.50
C TYR A 195 -10.44 -0.17 5.33
N ASP A 196 -10.80 0.95 4.72
CA ASP A 196 -10.18 1.45 3.50
C ASP A 196 -9.71 2.90 3.63
N LYS A 197 -9.84 3.53 4.80
CA LYS A 197 -9.27 4.84 5.10
C LYS A 197 -8.53 4.86 6.44
N ALA A 198 -7.34 5.46 6.50
CA ALA A 198 -6.56 5.59 7.73
C ALA A 198 -5.50 6.70 7.66
N ASP A 199 -4.88 6.98 8.81
CA ASP A 199 -3.75 7.89 8.95
C ASP A 199 -2.47 7.10 9.25
N PHE A 200 -1.38 7.43 8.56
CA PHE A 200 -0.03 6.93 8.84
C PHE A 200 0.80 8.00 9.54
N SER A 201 1.66 7.58 10.49
CA SER A 201 2.62 8.47 11.15
C SER A 201 3.96 7.79 11.34
N SER A 202 5.04 8.49 10.95
CA SER A 202 6.41 8.03 11.21
C SER A 202 6.75 7.98 12.70
N LYS A 203 6.02 8.74 13.53
CA LYS A 203 6.24 8.80 14.99
C LYS A 203 5.75 7.53 15.69
N SER A 204 4.61 6.99 15.27
CA SER A 204 4.10 5.71 15.76
C SER A 204 4.64 4.53 14.96
N GLY A 205 5.17 4.77 13.75
CA GLY A 205 5.64 3.74 12.83
C GLY A 205 4.51 2.89 12.25
N GLY A 206 3.28 3.39 12.23
CA GLY A 206 2.12 2.58 11.84
C GLY A 206 0.86 3.38 11.57
N TRP A 207 -0.20 2.64 11.22
CA TRP A 207 -1.52 3.16 10.89
C TRP A 207 -2.39 3.38 12.13
N SER A 208 -3.26 4.38 12.04
CA SER A 208 -4.25 4.73 13.06
C SER A 208 -5.52 5.27 12.39
N ASN A 209 -6.59 5.46 13.18
CA ASN A 209 -7.85 6.05 12.71
C ASN A 209 -8.48 5.30 11.52
N GLN A 210 -8.36 3.98 11.51
CA GLN A 210 -8.97 3.12 10.50
C GLN A 210 -10.49 3.34 10.47
N THR A 211 -11.00 3.74 9.33
CA THR A 211 -12.41 3.99 9.05
C THR A 211 -12.80 3.39 7.69
N ARG A 212 -14.11 3.34 7.44
CA ARG A 212 -14.65 2.95 6.14
C ARG A 212 -15.14 4.20 5.44
N THR A 213 -14.79 4.36 4.17
CA THR A 213 -15.26 5.48 3.35
C THR A 213 -16.78 5.41 3.09
N ILE A 214 -17.34 4.21 3.15
CA ILE A 214 -18.77 3.94 3.00
C ILE A 214 -19.24 3.09 4.19
N GLU A 215 -20.34 3.49 4.81
CA GLU A 215 -21.00 2.70 5.86
C GLU A 215 -21.61 1.43 5.28
N TYR A 216 -21.41 0.30 5.97
CA TYR A 216 -21.94 -0.98 5.54
C TYR A 216 -23.48 -1.00 5.63
N ASN A 217 -24.12 -1.30 4.51
CA ASN A 217 -25.55 -1.56 4.44
C ASN A 217 -25.82 -2.62 3.38
N LEU A 218 -26.18 -3.82 3.84
CA LEU A 218 -26.48 -4.96 2.97
C LEU A 218 -27.71 -4.73 2.11
N ALA A 219 -28.77 -4.11 2.65
CA ALA A 219 -30.03 -3.89 1.93
C ALA A 219 -29.85 -2.94 0.74
N ASP A 220 -28.97 -1.95 0.88
CA ASP A 220 -28.66 -0.95 -0.16
C ASP A 220 -27.49 -1.37 -1.06
N SER A 221 -26.91 -2.54 -0.85
CA SER A 221 -25.67 -2.98 -1.51
C SER A 221 -24.49 -2.00 -1.35
N LYS A 222 -24.30 -1.46 -0.15
CA LYS A 222 -23.25 -0.49 0.19
C LYS A 222 -22.21 -1.14 1.09
N TRP A 223 -20.98 -1.16 0.64
CA TRP A 223 -19.82 -1.60 1.40
C TRP A 223 -18.56 -1.05 0.76
N THR A 224 -17.51 -0.92 1.56
CA THR A 224 -16.16 -0.79 1.04
C THR A 224 -15.74 -2.10 0.38
N MET A 225 -14.89 -2.02 -0.64
CA MET A 225 -14.55 -3.16 -1.48
C MET A 225 -13.09 -3.12 -1.91
N VAL A 226 -12.45 -4.28 -1.91
CA VAL A 226 -11.14 -4.53 -2.56
C VAL A 226 -11.28 -5.73 -3.50
N PRO A 227 -11.02 -5.56 -4.80
CA PRO A 227 -11.06 -6.67 -5.75
C PRO A 227 -9.79 -7.52 -5.64
N LEU A 228 -9.94 -8.84 -5.79
CA LEU A 228 -8.86 -9.81 -5.94
C LEU A 228 -8.90 -10.34 -7.38
N ASN A 229 -8.34 -9.58 -8.31
CA ASN A 229 -8.46 -9.85 -9.74
C ASN A 229 -7.88 -11.22 -10.12
N ILE A 230 -8.48 -11.90 -11.09
CA ILE A 230 -7.91 -13.14 -11.64
C ILE A 230 -6.86 -12.77 -12.70
N GLY A 231 -5.67 -13.36 -12.59
CA GLY A 231 -4.61 -13.19 -13.58
C GLY A 231 -4.83 -14.07 -14.80
N GLY A 232 -4.62 -13.53 -16.00
CA GLY A 232 -4.78 -14.28 -17.25
C GLY A 232 -6.24 -14.51 -17.65
N THR A 233 -6.46 -15.40 -18.62
CA THR A 233 -7.80 -15.72 -19.17
C THR A 233 -8.39 -16.98 -18.58
N ASP A 234 -7.59 -17.75 -17.84
CA ASP A 234 -7.99 -19.06 -17.33
C ASP A 234 -8.42 -18.95 -15.86
N ASN A 235 -9.72 -19.07 -15.63
CA ASN A 235 -10.35 -18.93 -14.33
C ASN A 235 -11.04 -20.21 -13.85
N VAL A 236 -10.66 -21.36 -14.42
CA VAL A 236 -11.26 -22.65 -14.11
C VAL A 236 -10.46 -23.39 -13.05
N ILE A 237 -11.14 -24.01 -12.09
CA ILE A 237 -10.58 -25.02 -11.17
C ILE A 237 -11.22 -26.39 -11.41
N GLN A 238 -10.46 -27.45 -11.13
CA GLN A 238 -10.89 -28.86 -11.31
C GLN A 238 -10.10 -29.76 -10.35
N ALA A 239 -10.75 -30.80 -9.81
CA ALA A 239 -10.07 -31.80 -8.99
C ALA A 239 -9.26 -32.77 -9.87
N ALA A 240 -8.21 -33.39 -9.32
CA ALA A 240 -7.46 -34.40 -10.06
C ALA A 240 -8.31 -35.64 -10.36
N LYS A 241 -8.22 -36.18 -11.58
CA LYS A 241 -8.87 -37.43 -11.98
C LYS A 241 -7.79 -38.51 -12.18
N PRO A 242 -7.81 -39.62 -11.44
CA PRO A 242 -6.94 -40.76 -11.73
C PRO A 242 -7.21 -41.31 -13.14
N ALA A 243 -6.22 -42.00 -13.71
CA ALA A 243 -6.43 -42.76 -14.94
C ALA A 243 -7.47 -43.86 -14.71
N ASP A 244 -8.35 -44.08 -15.69
CA ASP A 244 -9.36 -45.13 -15.67
C ASP A 244 -9.48 -45.77 -17.06
N GLY A 245 -9.19 -47.07 -17.14
CA GLY A 245 -9.09 -47.80 -18.41
C GLY A 245 -8.07 -47.18 -19.37
N ASP A 246 -8.54 -46.80 -20.56
CA ASP A 246 -7.75 -46.14 -21.61
C ASP A 246 -7.68 -44.60 -21.47
N THR A 247 -8.28 -44.04 -20.41
CA THR A 247 -8.32 -42.58 -20.18
C THR A 247 -7.13 -42.13 -19.34
N GLU A 248 -6.37 -41.15 -19.84
CA GLU A 248 -5.24 -40.57 -19.10
C GLU A 248 -5.70 -39.83 -17.83
N ALA A 249 -4.82 -39.77 -16.84
CA ALA A 249 -5.05 -39.01 -15.62
C ALA A 249 -5.10 -37.49 -15.92
N VAL A 250 -5.98 -36.78 -15.23
CA VAL A 250 -6.08 -35.31 -15.29
C VAL A 250 -5.51 -34.72 -14.00
N ALA A 251 -4.55 -33.80 -14.13
CA ALA A 251 -3.99 -33.09 -12.99
C ALA A 251 -5.01 -32.11 -12.37
N ALA A 252 -4.92 -31.90 -11.06
CA ALA A 252 -5.72 -30.86 -10.41
C ALA A 252 -5.37 -29.48 -10.99
N LYS A 253 -6.40 -28.66 -11.12
CA LYS A 253 -6.27 -27.28 -11.55
C LYS A 253 -6.73 -26.37 -10.43
N GLU A 254 -5.81 -25.55 -9.96
CA GLU A 254 -6.03 -24.56 -8.92
C GLU A 254 -5.90 -23.15 -9.51
N LEU A 255 -6.51 -22.18 -8.85
CA LEU A 255 -6.53 -20.79 -9.29
C LEU A 255 -6.10 -19.90 -8.14
N THR A 256 -5.08 -19.06 -8.34
CA THR A 256 -4.71 -18.02 -7.38
C THR A 256 -4.94 -16.65 -8.01
N THR A 257 -5.59 -15.76 -7.29
CA THR A 257 -5.82 -14.39 -7.74
C THR A 257 -4.50 -13.60 -7.80
N GLN A 258 -4.49 -12.52 -8.58
CA GLN A 258 -3.63 -11.38 -8.31
C GLN A 258 -3.91 -10.86 -6.89
N ALA A 259 -2.95 -10.11 -6.37
CA ALA A 259 -3.11 -9.56 -5.04
C ALA A 259 -3.91 -8.26 -5.04
N GLY A 260 -4.71 -8.08 -3.99
CA GLY A 260 -5.19 -6.79 -3.55
C GLY A 260 -4.35 -6.25 -2.40
N TYR A 261 -4.45 -4.94 -2.17
CA TYR A 261 -3.85 -4.24 -1.04
C TYR A 261 -4.94 -3.82 -0.05
N VAL A 262 -4.65 -3.98 1.25
CA VAL A 262 -5.55 -3.65 2.35
C VAL A 262 -4.80 -2.90 3.44
N LEU A 263 -5.52 -2.09 4.22
CA LEU A 263 -4.96 -1.44 5.40
C LEU A 263 -4.65 -2.48 6.49
N PRO A 264 -3.46 -2.41 7.13
CA PRO A 264 -3.16 -3.22 8.30
C PRO A 264 -4.15 -2.93 9.44
N MET A 265 -4.81 -3.99 9.93
CA MET A 265 -5.84 -3.91 10.96
C MET A 265 -6.13 -5.29 11.57
N THR A 266 -6.40 -5.31 12.88
CA THR A 266 -6.96 -6.46 13.58
C THR A 266 -8.47 -6.27 13.75
N TYR A 267 -9.27 -7.08 13.08
CA TYR A 267 -10.73 -6.98 13.15
C TYR A 267 -11.25 -7.65 14.42
N ALA A 268 -12.17 -6.97 15.12
CA ALA A 268 -12.75 -7.47 16.37
C ALA A 268 -13.84 -8.54 16.16
N SER A 269 -14.34 -8.68 14.95
CA SER A 269 -15.39 -9.64 14.58
C SER A 269 -15.22 -10.13 13.15
N ASN A 270 -15.90 -11.23 12.82
CA ASN A 270 -15.99 -11.80 11.48
C ASN A 270 -16.93 -10.97 10.59
N ASN A 271 -16.53 -9.75 10.26
CA ASN A 271 -17.35 -8.79 9.50
C ASN A 271 -16.78 -8.40 8.14
N VAL A 272 -15.62 -8.91 7.74
CA VAL A 272 -15.13 -8.79 6.36
C VAL A 272 -15.68 -9.97 5.58
N THR A 273 -16.25 -9.74 4.40
CA THR A 273 -16.83 -10.80 3.59
C THR A 273 -15.95 -11.05 2.38
N LEU A 274 -15.44 -12.27 2.22
CA LEU A 274 -14.87 -12.74 0.95
C LEU A 274 -16.03 -13.26 0.11
N ARG A 275 -16.27 -12.64 -1.04
CA ARG A 275 -17.33 -13.00 -1.98
C ARG A 275 -16.72 -13.28 -3.35
N PHE A 276 -17.25 -14.27 -4.04
CA PHE A 276 -16.87 -14.59 -5.41
C PHE A 276 -18.03 -15.24 -6.14
N LYS A 277 -18.01 -15.18 -7.46
CA LYS A 277 -18.97 -15.83 -8.32
C LYS A 277 -18.43 -17.16 -8.80
N ILE A 278 -19.30 -18.16 -8.87
CA ILE A 278 -18.99 -19.47 -9.45
C ILE A 278 -19.90 -19.76 -10.64
N SER A 279 -19.37 -20.48 -11.63
CA SER A 279 -20.16 -21.22 -12.62
C SER A 279 -19.70 -22.67 -12.61
N VAL A 280 -20.54 -23.57 -12.10
CA VAL A 280 -20.26 -25.01 -12.00
C VAL A 280 -20.76 -25.67 -13.28
N LYS A 281 -19.87 -26.44 -13.93
CA LYS A 281 -20.13 -27.14 -15.19
C LYS A 281 -19.85 -28.62 -15.05
N GLN A 282 -20.62 -29.44 -15.76
CA GLN A 282 -20.34 -30.85 -15.99
C GLN A 282 -20.26 -31.06 -17.50
N GLY A 283 -19.06 -31.31 -18.03
CA GLY A 283 -18.82 -31.21 -19.47
C GLY A 283 -19.12 -29.80 -20.00
N ALA A 284 -19.99 -29.70 -21.01
CA ALA A 284 -20.38 -28.41 -21.61
C ALA A 284 -21.56 -27.73 -20.88
N ASP A 285 -22.27 -28.46 -20.01
CA ASP A 285 -23.50 -27.99 -19.40
C ASP A 285 -23.23 -27.20 -18.13
N VAL A 286 -23.84 -26.01 -18.01
CA VAL A 286 -23.82 -25.20 -16.79
C VAL A 286 -24.87 -25.72 -15.83
N ILE A 287 -24.42 -26.24 -14.70
CA ILE A 287 -25.29 -26.79 -13.65
C ILE A 287 -25.81 -25.69 -12.73
N LYS A 288 -24.93 -24.75 -12.34
CA LYS A 288 -25.28 -23.66 -11.44
C LYS A 288 -24.37 -22.46 -11.64
N THR A 289 -24.93 -21.26 -11.52
CA THR A 289 -24.19 -20.02 -11.37
C THR A 289 -24.71 -19.28 -10.15
N ASP A 290 -23.82 -18.88 -9.24
CA ASP A 290 -24.22 -18.24 -7.97
C ASP A 290 -23.07 -17.43 -7.38
N TYR A 291 -23.39 -16.60 -6.39
CA TYR A 291 -22.38 -15.99 -5.53
C TYR A 291 -22.19 -16.80 -4.27
N VAL A 292 -20.93 -17.07 -3.98
CA VAL A 292 -20.46 -17.72 -2.78
C VAL A 292 -19.80 -16.65 -1.91
N GLN A 293 -20.13 -16.63 -0.63
CA GLN A 293 -19.56 -15.66 0.29
C GLN A 293 -19.35 -16.24 1.68
N GLY A 294 -18.26 -15.84 2.34
CA GLY A 294 -17.95 -16.22 3.71
C GLY A 294 -17.37 -15.03 4.49
N ASN A 295 -17.68 -14.96 5.77
CA ASN A 295 -17.16 -13.92 6.64
C ASN A 295 -15.85 -14.35 7.30
N ILE A 296 -14.88 -13.46 7.32
CA ILE A 296 -13.56 -13.64 7.93
C ILE A 296 -13.32 -12.56 9.00
N GLN A 297 -12.50 -12.90 9.99
CA GLN A 297 -11.99 -11.99 11.00
C GLN A 297 -10.48 -11.82 10.78
N PRO A 298 -10.05 -10.91 9.89
CA PRO A 298 -8.65 -10.80 9.55
C PRO A 298 -7.83 -10.10 10.65
N THR A 299 -6.57 -10.52 10.74
CA THR A 299 -5.49 -9.83 11.46
C THR A 299 -4.41 -9.52 10.45
N TRP A 300 -4.51 -8.37 9.79
CA TRP A 300 -3.59 -7.94 8.75
C TRP A 300 -2.49 -7.05 9.33
N ALA A 301 -1.25 -7.52 9.26
CA ALA A 301 -0.08 -6.81 9.71
C ALA A 301 0.58 -6.04 8.56
N ILE A 302 1.27 -4.95 8.92
CA ILE A 302 2.03 -4.14 7.96
C ILE A 302 3.05 -5.00 7.22
N ALA A 303 3.22 -4.76 5.92
CA ALA A 303 4.15 -5.45 5.05
C ALA A 303 4.02 -6.99 5.02
N THR A 304 2.84 -7.53 5.35
CA THR A 304 2.60 -8.98 5.39
C THR A 304 1.71 -9.41 4.24
N SER A 305 2.00 -10.58 3.65
CA SER A 305 1.21 -11.20 2.59
C SER A 305 0.34 -12.33 3.15
N TYR A 306 -0.94 -12.33 2.78
CA TYR A 306 -1.93 -13.32 3.20
C TYR A 306 -2.53 -14.02 1.99
N THR A 307 -2.58 -15.35 2.03
CA THR A 307 -3.31 -16.15 1.04
C THR A 307 -4.46 -16.87 1.74
N TYR A 308 -5.69 -16.54 1.35
CA TYR A 308 -6.87 -17.29 1.78
C TYR A 308 -7.05 -18.50 0.89
N ASN A 309 -6.90 -19.69 1.45
CA ASN A 309 -7.11 -20.95 0.73
C ASN A 309 -8.59 -21.35 0.81
N ILE A 310 -9.23 -21.49 -0.34
CA ILE A 310 -10.67 -21.77 -0.50
C ILE A 310 -10.84 -23.09 -1.23
N THR A 311 -11.64 -23.98 -0.63
CA THR A 311 -12.11 -25.20 -1.32
C THR A 311 -13.56 -24.99 -1.71
N VAL A 312 -13.85 -25.05 -3.01
CA VAL A 312 -15.22 -24.91 -3.53
C VAL A 312 -15.83 -26.30 -3.64
N ASN A 313 -16.83 -26.61 -2.82
CA ASN A 313 -17.45 -27.94 -2.73
C ASN A 313 -18.96 -27.89 -3.04
N GLY A 314 -19.58 -29.07 -3.21
CA GLY A 314 -21.01 -29.20 -3.52
C GLY A 314 -21.95 -28.60 -2.45
N SER A 315 -21.56 -28.60 -1.18
CA SER A 315 -22.32 -27.95 -0.10
C SER A 315 -22.31 -26.42 -0.21
N ALA A 316 -21.26 -25.80 -0.76
CA ALA A 316 -21.24 -24.37 -1.11
C ALA A 316 -22.16 -24.01 -2.30
N ALA A 317 -22.66 -25.01 -3.05
CA ALA A 317 -23.54 -24.83 -4.21
C ALA A 317 -25.04 -25.07 -3.92
N GLY A 318 -25.45 -25.24 -2.66
CA GLY A 318 -26.88 -25.24 -2.28
C GLY A 318 -27.54 -26.61 -2.08
N VAL A 319 -26.79 -27.61 -1.60
CA VAL A 319 -27.33 -28.86 -1.02
C VAL A 319 -26.90 -28.92 0.46
N GLU A 320 -27.76 -28.38 1.32
CA GLU A 320 -27.66 -28.25 2.80
C GLU A 320 -26.46 -27.46 3.39
N LYS A 321 -26.65 -27.00 4.64
CA LYS A 321 -26.02 -25.87 5.37
C LYS A 321 -24.54 -25.59 5.05
N ILE A 322 -24.26 -24.31 4.76
CA ILE A 322 -23.00 -23.79 4.19
C ILE A 322 -21.98 -23.49 5.30
N GLU A 323 -20.85 -24.19 5.30
CA GLU A 323 -19.69 -23.89 6.15
C GLU A 323 -18.41 -23.83 5.29
N PHE A 324 -17.71 -22.71 5.32
CA PHE A 324 -16.36 -22.57 4.75
C PHE A 324 -15.35 -22.67 5.89
N SER A 325 -14.33 -23.53 5.74
CA SER A 325 -13.13 -23.42 6.57
C SER A 325 -12.16 -22.47 5.88
N VAL A 326 -12.05 -21.23 6.37
CA VAL A 326 -10.97 -20.33 5.99
C VAL A 326 -9.81 -20.62 6.94
N ASP A 327 -8.83 -21.38 6.50
CA ASP A 327 -7.59 -21.58 7.24
C ASP A 327 -6.61 -20.46 6.89
N ALA A 328 -6.55 -19.44 7.75
CA ALA A 328 -5.59 -18.34 7.64
C ALA A 328 -4.22 -18.67 8.25
N SER A 329 -4.05 -19.83 8.91
CA SER A 329 -2.80 -20.25 9.57
C SER A 329 -1.80 -20.90 8.61
N ASN A 330 -2.26 -21.47 7.50
CA ASN A 330 -1.44 -22.26 6.57
C ASN A 330 -0.88 -21.48 5.36
N GLY A 331 -0.69 -20.15 5.46
CA GLY A 331 -0.24 -19.33 4.33
C GLY A 331 0.39 -17.99 4.70
N ILE A 332 0.96 -17.88 5.90
CA ILE A 332 1.73 -16.70 6.32
C ILE A 332 3.16 -16.88 5.81
N GLU A 333 3.52 -16.18 4.73
CA GLU A 333 4.91 -16.04 4.31
C GLU A 333 5.42 -14.68 4.81
N ASP A 334 6.39 -14.72 5.72
CA ASP A 334 7.16 -13.54 6.13
C ASP A 334 8.05 -13.10 4.97
N TRP A 335 8.03 -11.81 4.69
CA TRP A 335 8.83 -11.28 3.60
C TRP A 335 10.25 -10.92 4.05
N THR A 336 11.08 -11.96 4.22
CA THR A 336 12.53 -11.97 3.98
C THR A 336 13.01 -13.42 4.03
N GLU A 337 13.71 -13.89 2.99
CA GLU A 337 14.34 -15.22 3.00
C GLU A 337 15.49 -15.30 4.01
N THR A 338 15.50 -16.34 4.86
CA THR A 338 16.70 -17.05 5.32
C THR A 338 16.29 -18.46 5.82
N PRO A 339 17.15 -19.48 5.71
CA PRO A 339 16.73 -20.84 5.38
C PRO A 339 16.29 -21.68 6.58
N GLY A 340 15.28 -22.49 6.29
CA GLY A 340 15.13 -23.90 6.70
C GLY A 340 15.50 -24.29 8.13
N THR A 341 14.46 -24.56 8.92
CA THR A 341 14.48 -25.70 9.83
C THR A 341 13.15 -26.43 9.71
N ASP A 342 13.22 -27.66 9.20
CA ASP A 342 12.11 -28.61 9.15
C ASP A 342 11.47 -28.77 10.54
N PHE A 343 10.14 -28.75 10.58
CA PHE A 343 9.40 -29.28 11.72
C PHE A 343 8.51 -30.42 11.25
N ASN A 344 8.96 -31.62 11.58
CA ASN A 344 8.26 -32.87 11.34
C ASN A 344 7.61 -33.27 12.68
N ILE A 345 6.30 -33.50 12.72
CA ILE A 345 5.68 -34.26 13.81
C ILE A 345 4.80 -35.35 13.21
N GLY A 346 5.28 -36.58 13.36
CA GLY A 346 4.43 -37.76 13.43
C GLY A 346 4.16 -38.11 14.88
N SER A 347 2.88 -38.18 15.24
CA SER A 347 2.20 -39.37 15.77
C SER A 347 0.71 -39.09 15.87
#